data_AF-A0A925ZBZ4-F1
#
_entry.id   AF-A0A925ZBZ4-F1
#
_cell.length_a   1.000
_cell.length_b   1.000
_cell.length_c   1.000
_cell.angle_alpha   90.00
_cell.angle_beta   90.00
_cell.angle_gamma   90.00
#
_symmetry.space_group_name_H-M   'P 1'
#
loop_
_entity.id
_entity.type
_entity.pdbx_description
1 polymer ?
#
loop_
_entity_poly.entity_id
_entity_poly.type
_entity_poly.pdbx_seq_one_letter_code
_entity_poly.pdbx_strand_id
1 'polypeptide(L)'
;MPVSPDPNDARRLDAVAVRAALRRLARAPGAPWLHGEIARRMGEKLAVILLQPERVIDWWSALGGGSGLLAAAYPKAQQLRVEPDP
;
A
#
# COMPACT_ATOMS: atom_id res chain seq x y z
N MET A 1 -31.13 21.13 25.82
CA MET A 1 -29.66 21.17 25.65
C MET A 1 -29.37 20.75 24.21
N PRO A 2 -28.80 21.61 23.35
CA PRO A 2 -28.37 21.15 22.03
C PRO A 2 -27.19 20.20 22.23
N VAL A 3 -27.28 19.00 21.66
CA VAL A 3 -26.15 18.06 21.59
C VAL A 3 -25.13 18.65 20.63
N SER A 4 -23.95 19.02 21.15
CA SER A 4 -22.83 19.39 20.30
C SER A 4 -22.46 18.20 19.42
N PRO A 5 -22.22 18.38 18.11
CA PRO A 5 -21.84 17.29 17.23
C PRO A 5 -20.55 16.64 17.74
N ASP A 6 -20.49 15.31 17.73
CA ASP A 6 -19.30 14.56 18.12
C ASP A 6 -18.15 14.98 17.18
N PRO A 7 -17.04 15.53 17.68
CA PRO A 7 -15.88 15.88 16.86
C PRO A 7 -15.33 14.68 16.07
N ASN A 8 -15.70 13.46 16.44
CA ASN A 8 -15.37 12.25 15.72
C ASN A 8 -16.20 12.03 14.45
N ASP A 9 -17.42 12.59 14.34
CA ASP A 9 -18.22 12.51 13.10
C ASP A 9 -17.59 13.31 11.96
N ALA A 10 -16.94 14.44 12.26
CA ALA A 10 -16.15 15.21 11.27
C ALA A 10 -14.91 14.46 10.76
N ARG A 11 -14.48 13.39 11.47
CA ARG A 11 -13.33 12.54 11.09
C ARG A 11 -13.75 11.29 10.32
N ARG A 12 -15.06 11.05 10.14
CA ARG A 12 -15.53 9.88 9.39
C ARG A 12 -15.38 10.15 7.91
N LEU A 13 -14.56 9.35 7.25
CA LEU A 13 -14.43 9.38 5.81
C LEU A 13 -15.76 8.92 5.17
N ASP A 14 -16.25 9.68 4.19
CA ASP A 14 -17.39 9.27 3.39
C ASP A 14 -17.03 7.99 2.60
N ALA A 15 -17.77 6.91 2.86
CA ALA A 15 -17.48 5.62 2.25
C ALA A 15 -17.65 5.62 0.72
N VAL A 16 -18.57 6.41 0.18
CA VAL A 16 -18.75 6.57 -1.28
C VAL A 16 -17.55 7.31 -1.87
N ALA A 17 -17.09 8.37 -1.21
CA ALA A 17 -15.90 9.11 -1.62
C ALA A 17 -14.64 8.23 -1.59
N VAL A 18 -14.46 7.41 -0.55
CA VAL A 18 -13.35 6.45 -0.45
C VAL A 18 -13.40 5.44 -1.59
N ARG A 19 -14.54 4.79 -1.85
CA ARG A 19 -14.69 3.85 -2.97
C ARG A 19 -14.45 4.51 -4.33
N ALA A 20 -14.89 5.75 -4.53
CA ALA A 20 -14.61 6.50 -5.74
C ALA A 20 -13.10 6.77 -5.91
N ALA A 21 -12.40 7.13 -4.84
CA ALA A 21 -10.95 7.34 -4.86
C ALA A 21 -10.19 6.03 -5.13
N LEU A 22 -10.57 4.92 -4.48
CA LEU A 22 -9.96 3.61 -4.70
C LEU A 22 -10.15 3.13 -6.14
N ARG A 23 -11.36 3.23 -6.70
CA ARG A 23 -11.62 2.90 -8.11
C ARG A 23 -10.81 3.74 -9.08
N ARG A 24 -10.60 5.02 -8.77
CA ARG A 24 -9.74 5.90 -9.59
C ARG A 24 -8.28 5.44 -9.55
N LEU A 25 -7.76 5.13 -8.36
CA LEU A 25 -6.38 4.68 -8.18
C LEU A 25 -6.14 3.31 -8.81
N ALA A 26 -7.08 2.36 -8.68
CA ALA A 26 -6.99 1.04 -9.30
C ALA A 26 -6.92 1.06 -10.84
N ARG A 27 -7.35 2.16 -11.47
CA ARG A 27 -7.27 2.38 -12.92
C ARG A 27 -6.01 3.12 -13.34
N ALA A 28 -5.14 3.53 -12.40
CA ALA A 28 -3.89 4.18 -12.73
C ALA A 28 -2.99 3.21 -13.52
N PRO A 29 -2.19 3.69 -14.49
CA PRO A 29 -1.30 2.83 -15.27
C PRO A 29 -0.17 2.22 -14.44
N GLY A 30 0.06 2.73 -13.23
CA GLY A 30 1.02 2.20 -12.28
C GLY A 30 1.02 3.01 -10.98
N ALA A 31 1.93 2.63 -10.08
CA ALA A 31 2.17 3.33 -8.83
C ALA A 31 2.50 4.83 -9.07
N PRO A 32 1.95 5.75 -8.27
CA PRO A 32 2.34 7.15 -8.30
C PRO A 32 3.85 7.32 -8.07
N TRP A 33 4.47 8.32 -8.70
CA TRP A 33 5.94 8.48 -8.71
C TRP A 33 6.57 8.45 -7.31
N LEU A 34 5.93 9.09 -6.32
CA LEU A 34 6.44 9.15 -4.95
C LEU A 34 6.44 7.77 -4.28
N HIS A 35 5.46 6.93 -4.60
CA HIS A 35 5.36 5.57 -4.04
C HIS A 35 6.48 4.71 -4.61
N GLY A 36 6.72 4.79 -5.92
CA GLY A 36 7.85 4.14 -6.56
C GLY A 36 9.21 4.59 -6.01
N GLU A 37 9.39 5.89 -5.78
CA GLU A 37 10.63 6.43 -5.20
C GLU A 37 10.85 5.95 -3.75
N ILE A 38 9.79 5.91 -2.93
CA ILE A 38 9.85 5.35 -1.58
C ILE A 38 10.17 3.86 -1.65
N ALA A 39 9.50 3.10 -2.53
CA ALA A 39 9.74 1.67 -2.71
C ALA A 39 11.20 1.39 -3.08
N ARG A 40 11.78 2.15 -4.01
CA ARG A 40 13.20 2.05 -4.40
C ARG A 40 14.13 2.23 -3.20
N ARG A 41 13.95 3.30 -2.42
CA ARG A 41 14.76 3.56 -1.22
C ARG A 41 14.59 2.50 -0.13
N MET A 42 13.38 1.94 0.00
CA MET A 42 13.12 0.83 0.91
C MET A 42 13.76 -0.48 0.42
N GLY A 43 13.75 -0.73 -0.89
CA GLY A 43 14.44 -1.86 -1.51
C GLY A 43 15.95 -1.84 -1.25
N GLU A 44 16.58 -0.66 -1.35
CA GLU A 44 18.00 -0.48 -1.04
C GLU A 44 18.34 -0.88 0.40
N LYS A 45 17.43 -0.63 1.35
CA LYS A 45 17.60 -1.02 2.75
C LYS A 45 17.51 -2.53 2.99
N LEU A 46 16.94 -3.31 2.05
CA LEU A 46 16.85 -4.76 2.21
C LEU A 46 18.21 -5.45 2.16
N ALA A 47 19.22 -4.83 1.56
CA ALA A 47 20.57 -5.40 1.40
C ALA A 47 21.26 -5.75 2.74
N VAL A 48 20.89 -5.08 3.84
CA VAL A 48 21.44 -5.34 5.18
C VAL A 48 20.54 -6.26 6.03
N ILE A 49 19.38 -6.67 5.50
CA ILE A 49 18.47 -7.59 6.18
C ILE A 49 18.89 -9.02 5.85
N LEU A 50 19.52 -9.70 6.82
CA LEU A 50 20.00 -11.06 6.64
C LEU A 50 18.88 -12.11 6.62
N LEU A 51 17.75 -11.82 7.27
CA LEU A 51 16.60 -12.72 7.30
C LEU A 51 16.07 -12.94 5.87
N GLN A 52 15.92 -14.21 5.49
CA GLN A 52 15.32 -14.64 4.23
C GLN A 52 13.93 -15.22 4.53
N PRO A 53 12.86 -14.40 4.52
CA PRO A 53 11.54 -14.87 4.87
C PRO A 53 11.00 -15.84 3.81
N GLU A 54 10.26 -16.86 4.24
CA GLU A 54 9.54 -17.76 3.31
C GLU A 54 8.30 -17.09 2.70
N ARG A 55 7.76 -16.05 3.36
CA ARG A 55 6.56 -15.34 2.91
C ARG A 55 6.73 -13.84 3.13
N VAL A 56 6.31 -13.05 2.15
CA VAL A 56 6.29 -11.60 2.21
C VAL A 56 4.89 -11.12 1.88
N ILE A 57 4.32 -10.29 2.75
CA ILE A 57 3.04 -9.63 2.50
C ILE A 57 3.32 -8.25 1.91
N ASP A 58 2.85 -8.01 0.69
CA ASP A 58 2.94 -6.75 -0.01
C ASP A 58 1.56 -6.10 -0.04
N TRP A 59 1.34 -5.16 0.86
CA TRP A 59 0.05 -4.51 1.07
C TRP A 59 -0.13 -3.36 0.09
N TRP A 60 -1.28 -3.32 -0.60
CA TRP A 60 -1.58 -2.43 -1.72
C TRP A 60 -0.51 -2.47 -2.81
N SER A 61 -0.12 -3.69 -3.20
CA SER A 61 1.01 -4.00 -4.08
C SER A 61 0.98 -3.21 -5.40
N ALA A 62 -0.19 -3.07 -6.03
CA ALA A 62 -0.35 -2.36 -7.30
C ALA A 62 0.05 -0.87 -7.22
N LEU A 63 -0.24 -0.21 -6.10
CA LEU A 63 0.06 1.22 -5.89
C LEU A 63 1.36 1.45 -5.13
N GLY A 64 1.84 0.44 -4.39
CA GLY A 64 3.07 0.51 -3.61
C GLY A 64 4.34 0.49 -4.45
N GLY A 65 4.32 -0.16 -5.63
CA GLY A 65 5.47 -0.18 -6.55
C GLY A 65 6.69 -0.97 -6.09
N GLY A 66 6.61 -1.67 -4.94
CA GLY A 66 7.70 -2.44 -4.37
C GLY A 66 7.78 -3.89 -4.83
N SER A 67 6.79 -4.38 -5.58
CA SER A 67 6.64 -5.81 -5.84
C SER A 67 7.86 -6.44 -6.53
N GLY A 68 8.40 -5.79 -7.56
CA GLY A 68 9.60 -6.26 -8.25
C GLY A 68 10.86 -6.20 -7.39
N LEU A 69 10.96 -5.21 -6.49
CA LEU A 69 12.10 -5.08 -5.57
C LEU A 69 12.08 -6.18 -4.51
N LEU A 70 10.90 -6.52 -3.99
CA LEU A 70 10.71 -7.63 -3.04
C LEU A 70 11.03 -8.98 -3.70
N ALA A 71 10.57 -9.20 -4.93
CA ALA A 71 10.90 -10.41 -5.69
C ALA A 71 12.40 -10.55 -5.96
N ALA A 72 13.10 -9.44 -6.23
CA ALA A 72 14.54 -9.44 -6.42
C ALA A 72 15.32 -9.69 -5.11
N ALA A 73 14.90 -9.06 -4.00
CA ALA A 73 15.56 -9.21 -2.70
C ALA A 73 15.31 -10.58 -2.06
N TYR A 74 14.12 -11.15 -2.26
CA TYR A 74 13.69 -12.41 -1.66
C TYR A 74 13.17 -13.40 -2.72
N PRO A 75 14.02 -13.90 -3.62
CA PRO A 75 13.60 -14.69 -4.78
C PRO A 75 12.95 -16.04 -4.42
N LYS A 76 13.16 -16.52 -3.18
CA LYS A 76 12.56 -17.76 -2.67
C LYS A 76 11.29 -17.54 -1.85
N ALA A 77 10.93 -16.28 -1.56
CA ALA A 77 9.77 -15.98 -0.75
C ALA A 77 8.49 -16.10 -1.58
N GLN A 78 7.44 -16.65 -0.98
CA GLN A 78 6.07 -16.50 -1.48
C GLN A 78 5.60 -15.06 -1.24
N GLN A 79 5.37 -14.31 -2.30
CA GLN A 79 4.81 -12.96 -2.20
C GLN A 79 3.28 -12.98 -2.23
N LEU A 80 2.68 -12.56 -1.13
CA LEU A 80 1.24 -12.39 -0.97
C LEU A 80 0.89 -10.93 -1.19
N ARG A 81 0.22 -10.64 -2.31
CA ARG A 81 -0.23 -9.29 -2.65
C ARG A 81 -1.64 -9.08 -2.12
N VAL A 82 -1.83 -8.03 -1.34
CA VAL A 82 -3.13 -7.66 -0.77
C VAL A 82 -3.58 -6.35 -1.39
N GLU A 83 -4.74 -6.33 -2.03
CA GLU A 83 -5.30 -5.12 -2.63
C GLU A 83 -6.50 -4.62 -1.79
N PRO A 84 -6.82 -3.31 -1.82
CA PRO A 84 -8.01 -2.81 -1.17
C PRO A 84 -9.27 -3.32 -1.87
N ASP A 85 -10.30 -3.63 -1.08
CA ASP A 85 -11.64 -3.81 -1.63
C ASP A 85 -12.17 -2.46 -2.16
N PRO A 86 -12.73 -2.42 -3.38
CA PRO A 86 -13.18 -1.18 -4.03
C PRO A 86 -14.49 -0.58 -3.51
#